data_AF-A0AAU5D622-F1
#
_entry.id   AF-A0AAU5D622-F1
#
_cell.length_a   1.000
_cell.length_b   1.000
_cell.length_c   1.000
_cell.angle_alpha   90.00
_cell.angle_beta   90.00
_cell.angle_gamma   90.00
#
_symmetry.space_group_name_H-M   'P 1'
#
loop_
_entity.id
_entity.type
_entity.pdbx_description
1 polymer ?
#
loop_
_entity_poly.entity_id
_entity_poly.type
_entity_poly.pdbx_seq_one_letter_code
_entity_poly.pdbx_strand_id
1 'polypeptide(L)'
;MTETTVGIGGAAESTDMVLNIGPQHPSTHGVLRLRLVLDGERIVSAEPVVGYMHRGAEKLFEARDYRQIVMLANRHDWLSAFSNELGVVMAVERMLGMEVPERAVWMRTLLAELNRVLNHLMFLGSYPLELGGITPIFHAFREREELQAVMEEISGGRMHYMFNRVGGLKEDLPLGWLDRARAAIADVSTRMDVYDNLVLGNEIFRGRTRGVGVLSAEAVHAYGVSGPIARASGVDFDLRRDEPYLAYGELQDTLKVATRQEGDCLARFECLLEQTHNSLELATACLDRLAELPPGPINQRLPKVLKAPEGQTYAWTENPLGINGYYLVSKGEKTPYRLKLRSASYNNIQALAVLLPGTLVADMVAILGSLFFVVGDIDK
;
A
#
# COMPACT_ATOMS: atom_id res chain seq x y z
N MET A 1 6.17 25.78 -16.41
CA MET A 1 6.82 26.21 -17.67
C MET A 1 6.35 25.25 -18.75
N THR A 2 5.52 25.75 -19.64
CA THR A 2 5.07 25.06 -20.86
C THR A 2 6.14 25.30 -21.91
N GLU A 3 6.72 24.25 -22.47
CA GLU A 3 7.72 24.37 -23.52
C GLU A 3 7.08 23.90 -24.83
N THR A 4 7.07 24.77 -25.83
CA THR A 4 6.50 24.49 -27.15
C THR A 4 7.68 24.27 -28.10
N THR A 5 7.84 23.05 -28.60
CA THR A 5 8.91 22.74 -29.57
C THR A 5 8.33 22.85 -30.97
N VAL A 6 8.83 23.79 -31.78
CA VAL A 6 8.34 24.00 -33.16
C VAL A 6 9.32 23.34 -34.13
N GLY A 7 8.89 22.26 -34.78
CA GLY A 7 9.60 21.67 -35.91
C GLY A 7 9.41 22.53 -37.17
N ILE A 8 10.49 23.08 -37.71
CA ILE A 8 10.44 23.89 -38.93
C ILE A 8 10.50 22.94 -40.14
N GLY A 9 9.34 22.53 -40.66
CA GLY A 9 9.26 21.65 -41.81
C GLY A 9 7.88 21.54 -42.45
N GLY A 10 7.54 22.46 -43.35
CA GLY A 10 6.83 22.15 -44.60
C GLY A 10 5.47 21.41 -44.59
N ALA A 11 4.68 21.44 -43.53
CA ALA A 11 3.24 21.19 -43.52
C ALA A 11 2.69 21.77 -42.21
N ALA A 12 1.42 22.16 -42.16
CA ALA A 12 0.78 22.56 -40.90
C ALA A 12 0.59 21.32 -40.01
N GLU A 13 1.67 20.77 -39.47
CA GLU A 13 1.64 19.70 -38.46
C GLU A 13 1.35 20.32 -37.08
N SER A 14 0.55 19.61 -36.29
CA SER A 14 0.19 20.00 -34.93
C SER A 14 1.45 20.23 -34.10
N THR A 15 1.45 21.31 -33.31
CA THR A 15 2.60 21.62 -32.45
C THR A 15 2.46 20.84 -31.15
N ASP A 16 3.37 19.90 -30.91
CA ASP A 16 3.45 19.18 -29.65
C ASP A 16 3.70 20.14 -28.48
N MET A 17 2.85 20.06 -27.46
CA MET A 17 2.97 20.86 -26.24
C MET A 17 3.55 20.00 -25.12
N VAL A 18 4.68 20.43 -24.55
CA VAL A 18 5.24 19.78 -23.37
C VAL A 18 4.61 20.39 -22.11
N LEU A 19 3.83 19.60 -21.39
CA LEU A 19 3.23 19.97 -20.11
C LEU A 19 3.94 19.26 -18.97
N ASN A 20 4.49 20.06 -18.03
CA ASN A 20 5.07 19.54 -16.81
C ASN A 20 4.06 19.65 -15.67
N ILE A 21 3.51 18.51 -15.23
CA ILE A 21 2.79 18.45 -13.96
C ILE A 21 3.84 18.33 -12.87
N GLY A 22 4.05 19.44 -12.17
CA GLY A 22 5.14 19.61 -11.22
C GLY A 22 4.87 18.94 -9.87
N PRO A 23 5.92 18.80 -9.05
CA PRO A 23 5.89 18.11 -7.75
C PRO A 23 5.09 18.80 -6.64
N GLN A 24 4.45 19.93 -6.93
CA GLN A 24 3.57 20.65 -5.98
C GLN A 24 2.10 20.58 -6.41
N HIS A 25 1.80 19.86 -7.49
CA HIS A 25 0.44 19.76 -7.99
C HIS A 25 -0.42 18.93 -7.02
N PRO A 26 -1.62 19.38 -6.61
CA PRO A 26 -2.44 18.68 -5.63
C PRO A 26 -2.70 17.20 -5.94
N SER A 27 -2.90 16.85 -7.22
CA SER A 27 -3.13 15.47 -7.67
C SER A 27 -1.90 14.55 -7.64
N THR A 28 -0.72 15.05 -7.27
CA THR A 28 0.52 14.24 -7.22
C THR A 28 0.76 13.59 -5.85
N HIS A 29 -0.11 13.84 -4.86
CA HIS A 29 -0.08 13.23 -3.52
C HIS A 29 1.30 13.24 -2.85
N GLY A 30 2.01 14.35 -3.05
CA GLY A 30 3.41 14.51 -2.67
C GLY A 30 4.23 14.99 -3.86
N VAL A 31 5.49 14.55 -3.93
CA VAL A 31 6.50 15.14 -4.80
C VAL A 31 6.77 14.23 -6.01
N LEU A 32 5.80 14.11 -6.92
CA LEU A 32 5.93 13.39 -8.20
C LEU A 32 5.91 14.39 -9.36
N ARG A 33 6.81 14.24 -10.32
CA ARG A 33 6.77 15.00 -11.58
C ARG A 33 6.30 14.10 -12.71
N LEU A 34 5.35 14.58 -13.50
CA LEU A 34 4.90 13.89 -14.71
C LEU A 34 5.17 14.80 -15.91
N ARG A 35 6.05 14.35 -16.80
CA ARG A 35 6.35 15.06 -18.06
C ARG A 35 5.44 14.50 -19.15
N LEU A 36 4.55 15.34 -19.66
CA LEU A 36 3.59 14.99 -20.69
C LEU A 36 3.93 15.68 -22.00
N VAL A 37 3.73 14.97 -23.10
CA VAL A 37 3.64 15.56 -24.45
C VAL A 37 2.19 15.46 -24.88
N LEU A 38 1.62 16.58 -25.33
CA LEU A 38 0.21 16.71 -25.68
C LEU A 38 0.04 17.12 -27.14
N ASP A 39 -0.96 16.54 -27.80
CA ASP A 39 -1.54 17.00 -29.06
C ASP A 39 -2.96 17.51 -28.78
N GLY A 40 -3.09 18.85 -28.67
CA GLY A 40 -4.28 19.48 -28.13
C GLY A 40 -4.55 19.04 -26.68
N GLU A 41 -5.69 18.37 -26.45
CA GLU A 41 -6.07 17.83 -25.13
C GLU A 41 -5.66 16.37 -24.93
N ARG A 42 -5.14 15.69 -25.96
CA ARG A 42 -4.76 14.28 -25.91
C ARG A 42 -3.32 14.11 -25.47
N ILE A 43 -3.08 13.16 -24.58
CA ILE A 43 -1.74 12.80 -24.14
C ILE A 43 -1.10 11.89 -25.20
N VAL A 44 0.05 12.29 -25.73
CA VAL A 44 0.85 11.51 -26.69
C VAL A 44 1.85 10.63 -25.96
N SER A 45 2.51 11.17 -24.93
CA SER A 45 3.43 10.41 -24.08
C SER A 45 3.42 10.94 -22.65
N ALA A 46 3.75 10.06 -21.71
CA ALA A 46 3.86 10.38 -20.30
C ALA A 46 5.11 9.73 -19.69
N GLU A 47 5.88 10.53 -18.96
CA GLU A 47 7.07 10.06 -18.24
C GLU A 47 6.95 10.42 -16.76
N PRO A 48 6.77 9.42 -15.88
CA PRO A 48 6.84 9.59 -14.44
C PRO A 48 8.31 9.80 -14.01
N VAL A 49 8.62 11.01 -13.56
CA VAL A 49 9.94 11.36 -13.01
C VAL A 49 9.88 11.29 -11.50
N VAL A 50 10.55 10.28 -10.94
CA VAL A 50 10.61 9.95 -9.52
C VAL A 50 11.96 10.36 -8.92
N GLY A 51 12.12 10.23 -7.60
CA GLY A 51 13.38 10.46 -6.88
C GLY A 51 13.45 11.74 -6.06
N TYR A 52 12.43 12.59 -6.10
CA TYR A 52 12.41 13.86 -5.38
C TYR A 52 12.35 13.70 -3.85
N MET A 53 11.87 12.56 -3.35
CA MET A 53 11.92 12.21 -1.93
C MET A 53 12.89 11.09 -1.60
N HIS A 54 13.86 10.83 -2.48
CA HIS A 54 14.86 9.81 -2.23
C HIS A 54 15.76 10.21 -1.06
N ARG A 55 15.75 9.39 -0.01
CA ARG A 55 16.51 9.62 1.23
C ARG A 55 17.61 8.58 1.45
N GLY A 56 17.83 7.68 0.48
CA GLY A 56 18.77 6.57 0.60
C GLY A 56 18.39 5.61 1.73
N ALA A 57 17.10 5.27 1.88
CA ALA A 57 16.62 4.42 2.95
C ALA A 57 17.31 3.05 2.94
N GLU A 58 17.48 2.47 1.75
CA GLU A 58 18.21 1.20 1.58
C GLU A 58 19.67 1.30 2.01
N LYS A 59 20.31 2.46 1.81
CA LYS A 59 21.68 2.70 2.28
C LYS A 59 21.75 2.86 3.79
N LEU A 60 20.74 3.48 4.39
CA LEU A 60 20.62 3.59 5.85
C LEU A 60 20.42 2.23 6.50
N PHE A 61 19.75 1.28 5.84
CA PHE A 61 19.65 -0.09 6.35
C PHE A 61 21.02 -0.75 6.49
N GLU A 62 21.92 -0.58 5.52
CA GLU A 62 23.29 -1.13 5.56
C GLU A 62 24.12 -0.58 6.74
N ALA A 63 23.75 0.59 7.27
CA ALA A 63 24.43 1.25 8.37
C ALA A 63 23.77 1.03 9.75
N ARG A 64 22.76 0.15 9.84
CA ARG A 64 21.97 -0.09 11.06
C ARG A 64 21.86 -1.58 11.34
N ASP A 65 21.78 -1.95 12.61
CA ASP A 65 21.58 -3.35 12.96
C ASP A 65 20.15 -3.82 12.63
N TYR A 66 19.94 -5.13 12.59
CA TYR A 66 18.65 -5.75 12.26
C TYR A 66 17.46 -5.31 13.13
N ARG A 67 17.69 -4.75 14.32
CA ARG A 67 16.62 -4.20 15.17
C ARG A 67 16.30 -2.76 14.80
N GLN A 68 17.34 -1.99 14.48
CA GLN A 68 17.24 -0.59 14.15
C GLN A 68 16.62 -0.35 12.77
N ILE A 69 16.81 -1.25 11.80
CA ILE A 69 16.24 -1.10 10.45
C ILE A 69 14.71 -1.00 10.44
N VAL A 70 14.03 -1.63 11.42
CA VAL A 70 12.57 -1.59 11.55
C VAL A 70 12.07 -0.15 11.74
N MET A 71 12.86 0.69 12.43
CA MET A 71 12.55 2.10 12.69
C MET A 71 12.62 2.99 11.44
N LEU A 72 13.22 2.47 10.38
CA LEU A 72 13.36 3.12 9.07
C LEU A 72 12.36 2.54 8.07
N ALA A 73 12.02 1.25 8.18
CA ALA A 73 11.06 0.56 7.32
C ALA A 73 9.67 1.21 7.35
N ASN A 74 9.25 1.77 8.49
CA ASN A 74 7.93 2.37 8.63
C ASN A 74 7.80 3.81 8.07
N ARG A 75 8.86 4.36 7.46
CA ARG A 75 8.93 5.78 7.05
C ARG A 75 8.85 6.04 5.56
N HIS A 76 9.08 5.01 4.73
CA HIS A 76 8.97 5.18 3.28
C HIS A 76 7.49 5.20 2.87
N ASP A 77 6.72 4.24 3.35
CA ASP A 77 5.27 4.20 3.24
C ASP A 77 4.65 4.46 4.63
N TRP A 78 4.22 5.70 4.85
CA TRP A 78 3.62 6.12 6.12
C TRP A 78 2.15 5.73 6.26
N LEU A 79 1.48 5.29 5.19
CA LEU A 79 0.09 4.83 5.26
C LEU A 79 0.03 3.35 5.66
N SER A 80 1.04 2.56 5.31
CA SER A 80 1.16 1.14 5.69
C SER A 80 2.38 0.85 6.55
N ALA A 81 2.68 1.77 7.47
CA ALA A 81 3.83 1.69 8.36
C ALA A 81 4.00 0.34 9.05
N PHE A 82 2.94 -0.24 9.63
CA PHE A 82 3.01 -1.53 10.33
C PHE A 82 3.37 -2.68 9.38
N SER A 83 2.71 -2.72 8.23
CA SER A 83 2.91 -3.76 7.22
C SER A 83 4.31 -3.71 6.59
N ASN A 84 4.91 -2.53 6.49
CA ASN A 84 6.29 -2.39 6.03
C ASN A 84 7.32 -2.84 7.07
N GLU A 85 7.06 -2.58 8.36
CA GLU A 85 7.86 -3.19 9.44
C GLU A 85 7.79 -4.71 9.38
N LEU A 86 6.57 -5.25 9.19
CA LEU A 86 6.29 -6.67 9.16
C LEU A 86 7.12 -7.38 8.07
N GLY A 87 7.11 -6.88 6.84
CA GLY A 87 7.85 -7.52 5.75
C GLY A 87 9.36 -7.54 5.98
N VAL A 88 9.93 -6.46 6.57
CA VAL A 88 11.35 -6.43 6.95
C VAL A 88 11.67 -7.44 8.04
N VAL A 89 10.88 -7.52 9.13
CA VAL A 89 11.15 -8.49 10.20
C VAL A 89 10.97 -9.92 9.72
N MET A 90 10.00 -10.20 8.85
CA MET A 90 9.81 -11.53 8.25
C MET A 90 10.99 -11.95 7.39
N ALA A 91 11.60 -11.03 6.62
CA ALA A 91 12.80 -11.33 5.85
C ALA A 91 13.97 -11.74 6.76
N VAL A 92 14.14 -11.04 7.89
CA VAL A 92 15.18 -11.35 8.88
C VAL A 92 14.89 -12.66 9.61
N GLU A 93 13.64 -12.89 10.04
CA GLU A 93 13.18 -14.12 10.69
C GLU A 93 13.38 -15.35 9.80
N ARG A 94 13.00 -15.25 8.52
CA ARG A 94 13.24 -16.29 7.51
C ARG A 94 14.72 -16.58 7.35
N MET A 95 15.56 -15.56 7.31
CA MET A 95 17.02 -15.74 7.19
C MET A 95 17.65 -16.41 8.42
N LEU A 96 17.04 -16.21 9.59
CA LEU A 96 17.47 -16.82 10.85
C LEU A 96 16.84 -18.21 11.10
N GLY A 97 15.88 -18.64 10.28
CA GLY A 97 15.10 -19.86 10.51
C GLY A 97 14.27 -19.79 11.81
N MET A 98 13.74 -18.60 12.13
CA MET A 98 13.00 -18.38 13.38
C MET A 98 11.50 -18.68 13.24
N GLU A 99 10.94 -19.39 14.22
CA GLU A 99 9.49 -19.59 14.36
C GLU A 99 8.89 -18.64 15.39
N VAL A 100 8.08 -17.68 14.95
CA VAL A 100 7.47 -16.69 15.83
C VAL A 100 6.33 -17.32 16.65
N PRO A 101 6.13 -16.95 17.93
CA PRO A 101 5.04 -17.49 18.75
C PRO A 101 3.66 -17.33 18.11
N GLU A 102 2.77 -18.32 18.28
CA GLU A 102 1.41 -18.34 17.71
C GLU A 102 0.63 -17.04 18.03
N ARG A 103 0.65 -16.59 19.29
CA ARG A 103 -0.02 -15.35 19.69
C ARG A 103 0.48 -14.13 18.92
N ALA A 104 1.79 -14.05 18.67
CA ALA A 104 2.37 -12.96 17.89
C ALA A 104 2.03 -13.07 16.39
N VAL A 105 1.88 -14.28 15.86
CA VAL A 105 1.40 -14.53 14.49
C VAL A 105 -0.01 -13.96 14.29
N TRP A 106 -0.93 -14.28 15.21
CA TRP A 106 -2.30 -13.77 15.18
C TRP A 106 -2.39 -12.25 15.42
N MET A 107 -1.63 -11.72 16.39
CA MET A 107 -1.58 -10.27 16.63
C MET A 107 -1.01 -9.50 15.44
N ARG A 108 0.04 -10.01 14.78
CA ARG A 108 0.59 -9.39 13.57
C ARG A 108 -0.42 -9.38 12.43
N THR A 109 -1.18 -10.46 12.27
CA THR A 109 -2.22 -10.56 11.24
C THR A 109 -3.32 -9.53 11.48
N LEU A 110 -3.83 -9.45 12.72
CA LEU A 110 -4.81 -8.43 13.13
C LEU A 110 -4.33 -7.00 12.84
N LEU A 111 -3.14 -6.65 13.32
CA LEU A 111 -2.59 -5.29 13.18
C LEU A 111 -2.24 -4.94 11.73
N ALA A 112 -1.85 -5.93 10.92
CA ALA A 112 -1.66 -5.74 9.48
C ALA A 112 -2.98 -5.45 8.77
N GLU A 113 -4.07 -6.14 9.11
CA GLU A 113 -5.39 -5.88 8.54
C GLU A 113 -5.98 -4.54 9.02
N LEU A 114 -5.80 -4.15 10.28
CA LEU A 114 -6.14 -2.81 10.74
C LEU A 114 -5.37 -1.72 10.00
N ASN A 115 -4.07 -1.92 9.78
CA ASN A 115 -3.28 -0.97 9.00
C ASN A 115 -3.67 -0.96 7.51
N ARG A 116 -4.15 -2.09 6.96
CA ARG A 116 -4.73 -2.17 5.61
C ARG A 116 -6.01 -1.36 5.49
N VAL A 117 -6.93 -1.49 6.44
CA VAL A 117 -8.15 -0.66 6.50
C VAL A 117 -7.79 0.82 6.60
N LEU A 118 -6.86 1.19 7.50
CA LEU A 118 -6.38 2.57 7.60
C LEU A 118 -5.83 3.07 6.26
N ASN A 119 -5.01 2.28 5.56
CA ASN A 119 -4.50 2.67 4.24
C ASN A 119 -5.64 2.90 3.24
N HIS A 120 -6.58 1.95 3.11
CA HIS A 120 -7.66 2.02 2.13
C HIS A 120 -8.68 3.11 2.43
N LEU A 121 -8.98 3.40 3.69
CA LEU A 121 -9.80 4.56 4.05
C LEU A 121 -9.17 5.88 3.56
N MET A 122 -7.82 5.99 3.50
CA MET A 122 -7.21 7.16 2.84
C MET A 122 -7.66 7.26 1.40
N PHE A 123 -7.57 6.17 0.66
CA PHE A 123 -7.91 6.13 -0.75
C PHE A 123 -9.40 6.40 -0.98
N LEU A 124 -10.27 5.70 -0.24
CA LEU A 124 -11.73 5.83 -0.35
C LEU A 124 -12.21 7.26 -0.07
N GLY A 125 -11.52 8.00 0.81
CA GLY A 125 -11.80 9.40 1.07
C GLY A 125 -11.13 10.37 0.09
N SER A 126 -9.86 10.15 -0.27
CA SER A 126 -9.05 11.11 -1.04
C SER A 126 -9.29 11.03 -2.54
N TYR A 127 -9.59 9.85 -3.08
CA TYR A 127 -9.81 9.71 -4.52
C TYR A 127 -11.06 10.46 -5.01
N PRO A 128 -12.22 10.40 -4.32
CA PRO A 128 -13.37 11.24 -4.67
C PRO A 128 -13.05 12.74 -4.57
N LEU A 129 -12.24 13.16 -3.59
CA LEU A 129 -11.84 14.56 -3.40
C LEU A 129 -11.07 15.08 -4.62
N GLU A 130 -10.20 14.27 -5.23
CA GLU A 130 -9.48 14.64 -6.46
C GLU A 130 -10.40 14.87 -7.65
N LEU A 131 -11.56 14.21 -7.66
CA LEU A 131 -12.59 14.36 -8.69
C LEU A 131 -13.65 15.41 -8.32
N GLY A 132 -13.45 16.13 -7.22
CA GLY A 132 -14.31 17.21 -6.74
C GLY A 132 -15.38 16.79 -5.72
N GLY A 133 -15.46 15.51 -5.37
CA GLY A 133 -16.34 14.99 -4.31
C GLY A 133 -15.70 15.19 -2.93
N ILE A 134 -15.98 16.32 -2.29
CA ILE A 134 -15.29 16.73 -1.07
C ILE A 134 -15.71 15.89 0.16
N THR A 135 -17.01 15.64 0.34
CA THR A 135 -17.56 15.06 1.59
C THR A 135 -16.99 13.70 2.04
N PRO A 136 -16.73 12.72 1.15
CA PRO A 136 -16.23 11.39 1.54
C PRO A 136 -14.96 11.40 2.40
N ILE A 137 -14.06 12.39 2.22
CA ILE A 137 -12.83 12.49 3.00
C ILE A 137 -13.10 12.65 4.50
N PHE A 138 -14.15 13.38 4.88
CA PHE A 138 -14.49 13.63 6.28
C PHE A 138 -15.06 12.38 6.98
N HIS A 139 -15.81 11.57 6.24
CA HIS A 139 -16.22 10.25 6.72
C HIS A 139 -14.96 9.39 6.93
N ALA A 140 -14.13 9.26 5.90
CA ALA A 140 -12.90 8.48 5.98
C ALA A 140 -12.01 8.86 7.16
N PHE A 141 -11.81 10.16 7.41
CA PHE A 141 -11.02 10.61 8.57
C PHE A 141 -11.67 10.26 9.91
N ARG A 142 -13.01 10.28 10.03
CA ARG A 142 -13.71 9.84 11.24
C ARG A 142 -13.48 8.35 11.49
N GLU A 143 -13.72 7.49 10.49
CA GLU A 143 -13.50 6.04 10.65
C GLU A 143 -12.02 5.71 10.89
N ARG A 144 -11.11 6.43 10.21
CA ARG A 144 -9.68 6.31 10.47
C ARG A 144 -9.32 6.66 11.89
N GLU A 145 -9.82 7.76 12.44
CA GLU A 145 -9.46 8.21 13.78
C GLU A 145 -9.80 7.15 14.84
N GLU A 146 -10.93 6.47 14.69
CA GLU A 146 -11.34 5.42 15.62
C GLU A 146 -10.41 4.20 15.58
N LEU A 147 -10.06 3.69 14.40
CA LEU A 147 -9.08 2.60 14.29
C LEU A 147 -7.68 3.07 14.68
N GLN A 148 -7.36 4.32 14.41
CA GLN A 148 -6.08 4.93 14.74
C GLN A 148 -5.88 5.02 16.25
N ALA A 149 -6.94 5.33 17.02
CA ALA A 149 -6.90 5.36 18.47
C ALA A 149 -6.57 3.98 19.06
N VAL A 150 -7.15 2.90 18.50
CA VAL A 150 -6.86 1.52 18.90
C VAL A 150 -5.40 1.14 18.57
N MET A 151 -4.91 1.54 17.39
CA MET A 151 -3.51 1.33 16.98
C MET A 151 -2.52 2.17 17.82
N GLU A 152 -2.90 3.38 18.22
CA GLU A 152 -2.11 4.24 19.10
C GLU A 152 -2.05 3.65 20.51
N GLU A 153 -3.16 3.15 21.04
CA GLU A 153 -3.23 2.58 22.39
C GLU A 153 -2.24 1.42 22.57
N ILE A 154 -2.13 0.53 21.57
CA ILE A 154 -1.22 -0.62 21.65
C ILE A 154 0.25 -0.25 21.40
N SER A 155 0.52 0.69 20.49
CA SER A 155 1.90 0.95 20.02
C SER A 155 2.56 2.17 20.67
N GLY A 156 1.75 3.12 21.17
CA GLY A 156 2.15 4.48 21.53
C GLY A 156 2.39 5.42 20.35
N GLY A 157 2.20 4.96 19.11
CA GLY A 157 2.45 5.73 17.89
C GLY A 157 1.20 5.90 17.02
N ARG A 158 1.01 7.10 16.46
CA ARG A 158 -0.14 7.39 15.58
C ARG A 158 0.10 7.16 14.09
N MET A 159 1.35 7.05 13.64
CA MET A 159 1.65 6.73 12.23
C MET A 159 2.81 5.76 12.15
N HIS A 160 3.85 6.00 12.95
CA HIS A 160 5.00 5.12 13.04
C HIS A 160 4.91 4.29 14.32
N TYR A 161 4.47 3.04 14.18
CA TYR A 161 4.11 2.18 15.31
C TYR A 161 5.33 1.56 16.00
N MET A 162 6.37 1.19 15.25
CA MET A 162 7.62 0.62 15.76
C MET A 162 7.38 -0.62 16.65
N PHE A 163 6.36 -1.39 16.28
CA PHE A 163 5.75 -2.40 17.15
C PHE A 163 6.18 -3.81 16.74
N ASN A 164 6.42 -4.04 15.45
CA ASN A 164 7.06 -5.27 14.99
C ASN A 164 8.52 -5.33 15.48
N ARG A 165 8.95 -6.52 15.88
CA ARG A 165 10.34 -6.83 16.26
C ARG A 165 10.75 -8.14 15.61
N VAL A 166 12.04 -8.30 15.32
CA VAL A 166 12.56 -9.62 14.91
C VAL A 166 12.23 -10.62 16.02
N GLY A 167 11.52 -11.70 15.68
CA GLY A 167 11.07 -12.72 16.61
C GLY A 167 9.71 -12.47 17.28
N GLY A 168 8.93 -11.46 16.87
CA GLY A 168 7.57 -11.22 17.37
C GLY A 168 7.18 -9.74 17.48
N LEU A 169 6.60 -9.37 18.62
CA LEU A 169 6.12 -8.01 18.89
C LEU A 169 6.87 -7.36 20.06
N LYS A 170 6.79 -6.03 20.14
CA LYS A 170 7.42 -5.23 21.20
C LYS A 170 6.83 -5.57 22.57
N GLU A 171 5.51 -5.52 22.67
CA GLU A 171 4.73 -5.64 23.91
C GLU A 171 3.45 -6.45 23.65
N ASP A 172 2.84 -6.98 24.71
CA ASP A 172 1.54 -7.66 24.63
C ASP A 172 0.38 -6.64 24.63
N LEU A 173 -0.83 -7.11 24.35
CA LEU A 173 -2.04 -6.30 24.30
C LEU A 173 -2.35 -5.66 25.67
N PRO A 174 -2.72 -4.36 25.73
CA PRO A 174 -3.23 -3.75 26.94
C PRO A 174 -4.50 -4.44 27.46
N LEU A 175 -4.75 -4.36 28.77
CA LEU A 175 -5.93 -4.97 29.39
C LEU A 175 -7.23 -4.39 28.78
N GLY A 176 -8.14 -5.27 28.36
CA GLY A 176 -9.40 -4.89 27.72
C GLY A 176 -9.27 -4.32 26.30
N TRP A 177 -8.07 -4.36 25.70
CA TRP A 177 -7.85 -3.79 24.35
C TRP A 177 -8.62 -4.54 23.26
N LEU A 178 -8.78 -5.87 23.38
CA LEU A 178 -9.54 -6.68 22.42
C LEU A 178 -10.99 -6.20 22.28
N ASP A 179 -11.65 -5.84 23.39
CA ASP A 179 -13.03 -5.35 23.38
C ASP A 179 -13.14 -3.96 22.72
N ARG A 180 -12.17 -3.08 23.00
CA ARG A 180 -12.11 -1.74 22.37
C ARG A 180 -11.84 -1.85 20.87
N ALA A 181 -10.90 -2.72 20.47
CA ALA A 181 -10.62 -3.00 19.06
C ALA A 181 -11.87 -3.56 18.35
N ARG A 182 -12.58 -4.49 18.99
CA ARG A 182 -13.84 -5.04 18.46
C ARG A 182 -14.91 -3.97 18.26
N ALA A 183 -15.10 -3.10 19.25
CA ALA A 183 -16.05 -2.00 19.16
C ALA A 183 -15.70 -1.04 18.01
N ALA A 184 -14.43 -0.64 17.89
CA ALA A 184 -13.99 0.24 16.80
C ALA A 184 -14.18 -0.39 15.41
N ILE A 185 -13.85 -1.67 15.25
CA ILE A 185 -14.08 -2.40 13.98
C ILE A 185 -15.57 -2.47 13.66
N ALA A 186 -16.42 -2.77 14.65
CA ALA A 186 -17.87 -2.83 14.47
C ALA A 186 -18.43 -1.46 14.07
N ASP A 187 -18.05 -0.40 14.79
CA ASP A 187 -18.50 0.96 14.51
C ASP A 187 -18.09 1.40 13.10
N VAL A 188 -16.85 1.15 12.69
CA VAL A 188 -16.41 1.44 11.31
C VAL A 188 -17.19 0.61 10.30
N SER A 189 -17.35 -0.69 10.52
CA SER A 189 -18.07 -1.59 9.60
C SER A 189 -19.50 -1.14 9.34
N THR A 190 -20.21 -0.65 10.35
CA THR A 190 -21.60 -0.17 10.21
C THR A 190 -21.75 1.12 9.40
N ARG A 191 -20.65 1.86 9.18
CA ARG A 191 -20.64 3.15 8.49
C ARG A 191 -19.99 3.12 7.11
N MET A 192 -19.55 1.95 6.65
CA MET A 192 -18.91 1.79 5.35
C MET A 192 -19.88 1.97 4.16
N ASP A 193 -21.18 1.79 4.38
CA ASP A 193 -22.24 1.99 3.38
C ASP A 193 -22.27 3.40 2.79
N VAL A 194 -21.67 4.38 3.49
CA VAL A 194 -21.50 5.74 2.97
C VAL A 194 -20.74 5.77 1.64
N TYR A 195 -19.75 4.89 1.44
CA TYR A 195 -18.97 4.87 0.19
C TYR A 195 -19.78 4.26 -0.96
N ASP A 196 -20.59 3.24 -0.68
CA ASP A 196 -21.52 2.69 -1.66
C ASP A 196 -22.54 3.76 -2.11
N ASN A 197 -23.15 4.44 -1.14
CA ASN A 197 -24.24 5.37 -1.41
C ASN A 197 -23.76 6.72 -1.98
N LEU A 198 -22.72 7.32 -1.39
CA LEU A 198 -22.26 8.67 -1.71
C LEU A 198 -21.28 8.70 -2.89
N VAL A 199 -20.51 7.62 -3.10
CA VAL A 199 -19.46 7.54 -4.12
C VAL A 199 -19.88 6.62 -5.25
N LEU A 200 -20.11 5.33 -4.99
CA LEU A 200 -20.44 4.37 -6.05
C LEU A 200 -21.82 4.60 -6.68
N GLY A 201 -22.79 5.08 -5.89
CA GLY A 201 -24.11 5.48 -6.34
C GLY A 201 -24.14 6.80 -7.12
N ASN A 202 -23.05 7.57 -7.12
CA ASN A 202 -22.98 8.87 -7.76
C ASN A 202 -22.69 8.74 -9.28
N GLU A 203 -23.63 9.18 -10.12
CA GLU A 203 -23.50 9.13 -11.58
C GLU A 203 -22.31 9.96 -12.12
N ILE A 204 -21.98 11.08 -11.47
CA ILE A 204 -20.83 11.91 -11.86
C ILE A 204 -19.53 11.14 -11.61
N PHE A 205 -19.40 10.52 -10.44
CA PHE A 205 -18.22 9.73 -10.11
C PHE A 205 -18.07 8.56 -11.08
N ARG A 206 -19.14 7.80 -11.34
CA ARG A 206 -19.15 6.70 -12.33
C ARG A 206 -18.79 7.20 -13.73
N GLY A 207 -19.35 8.32 -14.16
CA GLY A 207 -19.08 8.92 -15.47
C GLY A 207 -17.64 9.40 -15.65
N ARG A 208 -16.93 9.71 -14.56
CA ARG A 208 -15.52 10.12 -14.57
C ARG A 208 -14.52 8.98 -14.40
N THR A 209 -14.98 7.77 -14.09
CA THR A 209 -14.12 6.64 -13.70
C THR A 209 -14.34 5.38 -14.53
N ARG A 210 -15.57 5.13 -14.99
CA ARG A 210 -15.89 3.98 -15.83
C ARG A 210 -15.29 4.13 -17.22
N GLY A 211 -14.58 3.11 -17.68
CA GLY A 211 -13.89 3.08 -18.96
C GLY A 211 -12.68 4.04 -19.05
N VAL A 212 -12.30 4.67 -17.93
CA VAL A 212 -11.18 5.62 -17.87
C VAL A 212 -9.95 4.90 -17.28
N GLY A 213 -8.79 5.06 -17.93
CA GLY A 213 -7.54 4.45 -17.45
C GLY A 213 -7.61 2.94 -17.38
N VAL A 214 -8.04 2.30 -18.47
CA VAL A 214 -8.11 0.84 -18.59
C VAL A 214 -6.70 0.26 -18.68
N LEU A 215 -6.29 -0.47 -17.65
CA LEU A 215 -5.02 -1.19 -17.62
C LEU A 215 -5.28 -2.67 -17.98
N SER A 216 -4.61 -3.17 -19.02
CA SER A 216 -4.76 -4.57 -19.43
C SER A 216 -3.97 -5.51 -18.52
N ALA A 217 -4.40 -6.77 -18.41
CA ALA A 217 -3.64 -7.81 -17.72
C ALA A 217 -2.23 -7.98 -18.29
N GLU A 218 -2.05 -7.83 -19.61
CA GLU A 218 -0.74 -7.85 -20.26
C GLU A 218 0.17 -6.73 -19.74
N ALA A 219 -0.35 -5.50 -19.66
CA ALA A 219 0.40 -4.37 -19.11
C ALA A 219 0.69 -4.56 -17.62
N VAL A 220 -0.25 -5.13 -16.85
CA VAL A 220 -0.03 -5.50 -15.45
C VAL A 220 1.18 -6.42 -15.31
N HIS A 221 1.26 -7.48 -16.11
CA HIS A 221 2.40 -8.40 -16.09
C HIS A 221 3.70 -7.75 -16.57
N ALA A 222 3.66 -6.97 -17.66
CA ALA A 222 4.83 -6.32 -18.23
C ALA A 222 5.49 -5.31 -17.26
N TYR A 223 4.69 -4.56 -16.51
CA TYR A 223 5.16 -3.57 -15.53
C TYR A 223 5.28 -4.13 -14.10
N GLY A 224 4.92 -5.40 -13.91
CA GLY A 224 4.90 -6.05 -12.60
C GLY A 224 3.99 -5.34 -11.60
N VAL A 225 2.86 -4.81 -12.05
CA VAL A 225 1.81 -4.25 -11.18
C VAL A 225 1.21 -5.39 -10.35
N SER A 226 0.80 -5.10 -9.12
CA SER A 226 0.30 -6.12 -8.17
C SER A 226 -0.79 -5.57 -7.26
N GLY A 227 -1.41 -6.43 -6.46
CA GLY A 227 -2.41 -6.03 -5.47
C GLY A 227 -3.73 -5.59 -6.10
N PRO A 228 -4.45 -4.65 -5.47
CA PRO A 228 -5.79 -4.22 -5.92
C PRO A 228 -5.85 -3.74 -7.37
N ILE A 229 -4.79 -3.11 -7.89
CA ILE A 229 -4.73 -2.62 -9.27
C ILE A 229 -4.65 -3.78 -10.27
N ALA A 230 -3.83 -4.78 -9.97
CA ALA A 230 -3.72 -5.98 -10.79
C ALA A 230 -5.04 -6.76 -10.76
N ARG A 231 -5.63 -6.91 -9.57
CA ARG A 231 -6.93 -7.59 -9.39
C ARG A 231 -8.09 -6.87 -10.06
N ALA A 232 -8.04 -5.55 -10.18
CA ALA A 232 -9.02 -4.79 -10.95
C ALA A 232 -8.95 -5.07 -12.46
N SER A 233 -7.82 -5.59 -12.93
CA SER A 233 -7.50 -5.86 -14.33
C SER A 233 -7.56 -7.36 -14.67
N GLY A 234 -8.29 -8.15 -13.89
CA GLY A 234 -8.52 -9.58 -14.12
C GLY A 234 -7.44 -10.52 -13.59
N VAL A 235 -6.38 -10.01 -12.93
CA VAL A 235 -5.31 -10.85 -12.36
C VAL A 235 -5.72 -11.35 -10.98
N ASP A 236 -6.21 -12.58 -10.89
CA ASP A 236 -6.59 -13.23 -9.64
C ASP A 236 -5.37 -13.76 -8.88
N PHE A 237 -4.68 -12.86 -8.15
CA PHE A 237 -3.54 -13.20 -7.32
C PHE A 237 -3.51 -12.35 -6.04
N ASP A 238 -3.35 -13.00 -4.89
CA ASP A 238 -3.13 -12.37 -3.58
C ASP A 238 -2.26 -13.26 -2.70
N LEU A 239 -1.11 -12.76 -2.23
CA LEU A 239 -0.17 -13.59 -1.47
C LEU A 239 -0.78 -14.15 -0.19
N ARG A 240 -1.78 -13.50 0.41
CA ARG A 240 -2.42 -14.00 1.64
C ARG A 240 -3.21 -15.29 1.38
N ARG A 241 -3.70 -15.49 0.15
CA ARG A 241 -4.40 -16.70 -0.29
C ARG A 241 -3.43 -17.70 -0.91
N ASP A 242 -2.61 -17.23 -1.85
CA ASP A 242 -1.86 -18.09 -2.77
C ASP A 242 -0.49 -18.55 -2.21
N GLU A 243 0.14 -17.75 -1.33
CA GLU A 243 1.35 -18.14 -0.58
C GLU A 243 1.24 -17.62 0.87
N PRO A 244 0.33 -18.22 1.68
CA PRO A 244 -0.06 -17.65 2.96
C PRO A 244 1.11 -17.55 3.93
N TYR A 245 1.16 -16.43 4.63
CA TYR A 245 2.09 -16.16 5.73
C TYR A 245 1.31 -15.77 6.99
N LEU A 246 1.97 -15.79 8.16
CA LEU A 246 1.29 -15.59 9.45
C LEU A 246 0.04 -16.48 9.58
N ALA A 247 -1.07 -15.93 10.09
CA ALA A 247 -2.33 -16.66 10.29
C ALA A 247 -3.21 -16.69 9.03
N TYR A 248 -2.79 -16.11 7.90
CA TYR A 248 -3.64 -16.07 6.70
C TYR A 248 -4.00 -17.47 6.18
N GLY A 249 -3.13 -18.48 6.39
CA GLY A 249 -3.42 -19.87 6.04
C GLY A 249 -4.59 -20.48 6.82
N GLU A 250 -4.89 -19.97 8.01
CA GLU A 250 -6.05 -20.38 8.84
C GLU A 250 -7.29 -19.53 8.57
N LEU A 251 -7.18 -18.46 7.79
CA LEU A 251 -8.24 -17.50 7.49
C LEU A 251 -8.82 -17.66 6.08
N GLN A 252 -8.52 -18.76 5.38
CA GLN A 252 -8.93 -18.95 3.97
C GLN A 252 -10.45 -18.92 3.77
N ASP A 253 -11.23 -19.35 4.77
CA ASP A 253 -12.70 -19.30 4.70
C ASP A 253 -13.26 -17.87 4.85
N THR A 254 -12.45 -16.95 5.40
CA THR A 254 -12.82 -15.54 5.62
C THR A 254 -12.22 -14.62 4.56
N LEU A 255 -11.03 -14.94 4.05
CA LEU A 255 -10.31 -14.15 3.06
C LEU A 255 -11.02 -14.24 1.69
N LYS A 256 -11.61 -13.13 1.24
CA LYS A 256 -12.28 -13.01 -0.05
C LYS A 256 -11.47 -12.06 -0.91
N VAL A 257 -10.86 -12.59 -1.97
CA VAL A 257 -10.02 -11.81 -2.88
C VAL A 257 -10.91 -11.04 -3.86
N ALA A 258 -10.94 -9.71 -3.72
CA ALA A 258 -11.73 -8.84 -4.58
C ALA A 258 -11.09 -8.67 -5.97
N THR A 259 -11.77 -9.13 -7.03
CA THR A 259 -11.31 -9.03 -8.43
C THR A 259 -12.36 -8.36 -9.32
N ARG A 260 -11.89 -7.69 -10.38
CA ARG A 260 -12.69 -7.13 -11.47
C ARG A 260 -12.03 -7.45 -12.81
N GLN A 261 -12.71 -7.23 -13.94
CA GLN A 261 -12.20 -7.55 -15.27
C GLN A 261 -11.95 -6.30 -16.12
N GLU A 262 -12.53 -5.18 -15.72
CA GLU A 262 -12.63 -3.96 -16.51
C GLU A 262 -11.30 -3.18 -16.57
N GLY A 263 -10.45 -3.31 -15.54
CA GLY A 263 -9.14 -2.63 -15.48
C GLY A 263 -9.20 -1.11 -15.40
N ASP A 264 -10.38 -0.50 -15.28
CA ASP A 264 -10.58 0.95 -15.25
C ASP A 264 -10.47 1.54 -13.83
N CYS A 265 -10.56 2.86 -13.73
CA CYS A 265 -10.51 3.57 -12.44
C CYS A 265 -11.63 3.13 -11.49
N LEU A 266 -12.83 2.84 -12.00
CA LEU A 266 -13.97 2.42 -11.19
C LEU A 266 -13.72 1.03 -10.58
N ALA A 267 -13.25 0.07 -11.38
CA ALA A 267 -12.90 -1.26 -10.95
C ALA A 267 -11.83 -1.26 -9.86
N ARG A 268 -10.82 -0.39 -9.97
CA ARG A 268 -9.82 -0.18 -8.91
C ARG A 268 -10.45 0.29 -7.60
N PHE A 269 -11.39 1.23 -7.69
CA PHE A 269 -12.10 1.73 -6.52
C PHE A 269 -12.95 0.64 -5.85
N GLU A 270 -13.71 -0.10 -6.65
CA GLU A 270 -14.55 -1.20 -6.16
C GLU A 270 -13.72 -2.32 -5.52
N CYS A 271 -12.58 -2.70 -6.13
CA CYS A 271 -11.64 -3.66 -5.55
C CYS A 271 -11.14 -3.22 -4.17
N LEU A 272 -10.77 -1.95 -4.01
CA LEU A 272 -10.27 -1.41 -2.74
C LEU A 272 -11.38 -1.28 -1.68
N LEU A 273 -12.59 -0.91 -2.07
CA LEU A 273 -13.74 -0.86 -1.16
C LEU A 273 -14.07 -2.26 -0.64
N GLU A 274 -14.21 -3.24 -1.53
CA GLU A 274 -14.49 -4.63 -1.16
C GLU A 274 -13.35 -5.22 -0.31
N GLN A 275 -12.10 -4.92 -0.66
CA GLN A 275 -10.93 -5.30 0.15
C GLN A 275 -11.01 -4.70 1.56
N THR A 276 -11.53 -3.48 1.72
CA THR A 276 -11.68 -2.83 3.03
C THR A 276 -12.69 -3.58 3.90
N HIS A 277 -13.84 -3.97 3.35
CA HIS A 277 -14.82 -4.82 4.05
C HIS A 277 -14.20 -6.17 4.44
N ASN A 278 -13.50 -6.83 3.53
CA ASN A 278 -12.86 -8.11 3.82
C ASN A 278 -11.78 -7.99 4.92
N SER A 279 -11.05 -6.89 4.95
CA SER A 279 -10.02 -6.64 5.98
C SER A 279 -10.65 -6.44 7.38
N LEU A 280 -11.82 -5.82 7.45
CA LEU A 280 -12.59 -5.70 8.70
C LEU A 280 -13.12 -7.07 9.18
N GLU A 281 -13.59 -7.91 8.26
CA GLU A 281 -13.99 -9.30 8.56
C GLU A 281 -12.80 -10.13 9.08
N LEU A 282 -11.65 -10.06 8.40
CA LEU A 282 -10.42 -10.74 8.81
C LEU A 282 -9.92 -10.26 10.18
N ALA A 283 -9.96 -8.95 10.43
CA ALA A 283 -9.60 -8.39 11.72
C ALA A 283 -10.55 -8.89 12.83
N THR A 284 -11.85 -8.99 12.55
CA THR A 284 -12.83 -9.56 13.49
C THR A 284 -12.52 -11.03 13.80
N ALA A 285 -12.24 -11.85 12.78
CA ALA A 285 -11.86 -13.25 12.97
C ALA A 285 -10.55 -13.40 13.78
N CYS A 286 -9.58 -12.50 13.57
CA CYS A 286 -8.37 -12.49 14.39
C CYS A 286 -8.66 -12.14 15.86
N LEU A 287 -9.60 -11.21 16.13
CA LEU A 287 -10.00 -10.88 17.50
C LEU A 287 -10.70 -12.06 18.19
N ASP A 288 -11.56 -12.79 17.47
CA ASP A 288 -12.21 -14.00 17.98
C ASP A 288 -11.16 -15.03 18.39
N ARG A 289 -10.21 -15.32 17.49
CA ARG A 289 -9.14 -16.27 17.79
C ARG A 289 -8.25 -15.82 18.94
N LEU A 290 -7.88 -14.53 19.00
CA LEU A 290 -7.04 -13.99 20.09
C LEU A 290 -7.73 -14.01 21.46
N ALA A 291 -9.07 -13.98 21.50
CA ALA A 291 -9.83 -14.12 22.74
C ALA A 291 -9.86 -15.57 23.26
N GLU A 292 -9.76 -16.55 22.37
CA GLU A 292 -9.67 -17.97 22.71
C GLU A 292 -8.26 -18.41 23.11
N LEU A 293 -7.24 -17.78 22.53
CA LEU A 293 -5.84 -18.13 22.79
C LEU A 293 -5.45 -17.82 24.24
N PRO A 294 -4.82 -18.76 24.96
CA PRO A 294 -4.33 -18.50 26.30
C PRO A 294 -3.23 -17.42 26.29
N PRO A 295 -3.00 -16.74 27.42
CA PRO A 295 -1.83 -15.89 27.59
C PRO A 295 -0.56 -16.68 27.26
N GLY A 296 0.35 -16.07 26.50
CA GLY A 296 1.52 -16.76 25.98
C GLY A 296 2.59 -15.78 25.49
N PRO A 297 3.76 -16.28 25.09
CA PRO A 297 4.83 -15.43 24.60
C PRO A 297 4.41 -14.68 23.33
N ILE A 298 4.72 -13.39 23.27
CA ILE A 298 4.51 -12.53 22.08
C ILE A 298 5.82 -12.21 21.35
N ASN A 299 6.94 -12.68 21.89
CA ASN A 299 8.25 -12.58 21.25
C ASN A 299 9.20 -13.68 21.72
N GLN A 300 10.28 -13.83 20.97
CA GLN A 300 11.42 -14.63 21.37
C GLN A 300 12.51 -13.79 22.01
N ARG A 301 13.25 -14.40 22.95
CA ARG A 301 14.45 -13.80 23.52
C ARG A 301 15.59 -13.81 22.50
N LEU A 302 15.98 -12.63 22.05
CA LEU A 302 17.11 -12.46 21.13
C LEU A 302 18.46 -12.37 21.87
N PRO A 303 19.58 -12.77 21.24
CA PRO A 303 20.92 -12.54 21.77
C PRO A 303 21.27 -11.05 21.81
N LYS A 304 22.18 -10.64 22.70
CA LYS A 304 22.60 -9.22 22.86
C LYS A 304 23.03 -8.58 21.54
N VAL A 305 23.76 -9.34 20.71
CA VAL A 305 24.09 -8.96 19.33
C VAL A 305 23.39 -9.96 18.42
N LEU A 306 22.49 -9.47 17.56
CA LEU A 306 21.81 -10.31 16.57
C LEU A 306 22.66 -10.29 15.31
N LYS A 307 23.07 -11.46 14.85
CA LYS A 307 23.77 -11.66 13.58
C LYS A 307 22.95 -12.61 12.73
N ALA A 308 22.72 -12.28 11.47
CA ALA A 308 22.14 -13.20 10.52
C ALA A 308 23.25 -14.07 9.90
N PRO A 309 23.00 -15.35 9.58
CA PRO A 309 23.98 -16.19 8.90
C PRO A 309 24.43 -15.56 7.57
N GLU A 310 25.57 -15.98 7.03
CA GLU A 310 25.96 -15.58 5.67
C GLU A 310 25.00 -16.19 4.65
N GLY A 311 24.56 -15.40 3.67
CA GLY A 311 23.66 -15.85 2.61
C GLY A 311 22.74 -14.76 2.08
N GLN A 312 21.67 -15.18 1.43
CA GLN A 312 20.64 -14.30 0.89
C GLN A 312 19.25 -14.91 1.02
N THR A 313 18.23 -14.07 1.13
CA THR A 313 16.83 -14.48 1.09
C THR A 313 15.97 -13.45 0.36
N TYR A 314 14.87 -13.91 -0.22
CA TYR A 314 13.79 -13.05 -0.70
C TYR A 314 12.53 -13.41 0.07
N ALA A 315 11.99 -12.44 0.78
CA ALA A 315 10.67 -12.54 1.40
C ALA A 315 9.73 -11.52 0.76
N TRP A 316 8.44 -11.78 0.85
CA TRP A 316 7.42 -10.90 0.32
C TRP A 316 6.14 -10.96 1.14
N THR A 317 5.38 -9.90 1.09
CA THR A 317 4.09 -9.75 1.78
C THR A 317 3.10 -9.03 0.88
N GLU A 318 1.81 -9.26 1.09
CA GLU A 318 0.75 -8.47 0.47
C GLU A 318 0.57 -7.17 1.28
N ASN A 319 1.33 -6.13 0.97
CA ASN A 319 1.11 -4.80 1.54
C ASN A 319 -0.24 -4.23 1.02
N PRO A 320 -0.87 -3.21 1.64
CA PRO A 320 -2.16 -2.70 1.18
C PRO A 320 -2.18 -2.29 -0.30
N LEU A 321 -1.09 -1.70 -0.80
CA LEU A 321 -1.00 -1.28 -2.20
C LEU A 321 -0.58 -2.39 -3.18
N GLY A 322 -0.30 -3.59 -2.66
CA GLY A 322 0.15 -4.75 -3.41
C GLY A 322 1.40 -5.39 -2.83
N ILE A 323 2.05 -6.24 -3.62
CA ILE A 323 3.20 -7.03 -3.18
C ILE A 323 4.36 -6.10 -2.77
N ASN A 324 4.91 -6.30 -1.58
CA ASN A 324 6.21 -5.75 -1.22
C ASN A 324 7.21 -6.89 -1.08
N GLY A 325 8.39 -6.73 -1.67
CA GLY A 325 9.47 -7.70 -1.70
C GLY A 325 10.70 -7.18 -0.95
N TYR A 326 11.39 -8.10 -0.27
CA TYR A 326 12.49 -7.82 0.64
C TYR A 326 13.65 -8.77 0.31
N TYR A 327 14.59 -8.28 -0.49
CA TYR A 327 15.80 -9.03 -0.82
C TYR A 327 16.92 -8.67 0.16
N LEU A 328 17.20 -9.60 1.08
CA LEU A 328 18.18 -9.43 2.15
C LEU A 328 19.43 -10.26 1.85
N VAL A 329 20.61 -9.62 1.97
CA VAL A 329 21.92 -10.26 1.88
C VAL A 329 22.67 -10.00 3.19
N SER A 330 23.26 -11.05 3.76
CA SER A 330 24.08 -11.00 4.97
C SER A 330 25.46 -11.60 4.74
N LYS A 331 26.47 -11.04 5.41
CA LYS A 331 27.84 -11.55 5.48
C LYS A 331 28.19 -12.11 6.86
N GLY A 332 27.21 -12.61 7.61
CA GLY A 332 27.44 -13.11 8.98
C GLY A 332 27.56 -12.01 10.04
N GLU A 333 27.18 -10.77 9.71
CA GLU A 333 27.37 -9.61 10.58
C GLU A 333 26.06 -9.16 11.26
N LYS A 334 26.16 -8.15 12.14
CA LYS A 334 25.01 -7.58 12.86
C LYS A 334 24.17 -6.59 12.03
N THR A 335 24.71 -6.17 10.89
CA THR A 335 24.09 -5.25 9.93
C THR A 335 23.87 -5.98 8.61
N PRO A 336 22.78 -5.72 7.88
CA PRO A 336 22.59 -6.28 6.56
C PRO A 336 23.70 -5.79 5.62
N TYR A 337 24.24 -6.68 4.79
CA TYR A 337 25.14 -6.26 3.72
C TYR A 337 24.37 -5.52 2.63
N ARG A 338 23.17 -5.99 2.32
CA ARG A 338 22.20 -5.31 1.45
C ARG A 338 20.78 -5.66 1.88
N LEU A 339 19.87 -4.68 1.85
CA LEU A 339 18.43 -4.91 1.93
C LEU A 339 17.76 -4.07 0.83
N LYS A 340 17.38 -4.72 -0.27
CA LYS A 340 16.66 -4.10 -1.39
C LYS A 340 15.16 -4.27 -1.19
N LEU A 341 14.41 -3.18 -1.32
CA LEU A 341 12.96 -3.19 -1.29
C LEU A 341 12.40 -3.16 -2.72
N ARG A 342 11.48 -4.07 -3.03
CA ARG A 342 10.55 -3.98 -4.16
C ARG A 342 9.24 -3.49 -3.58
N SER A 343 8.69 -2.38 -4.07
CA SER A 343 7.41 -1.88 -3.56
C SER A 343 6.37 -1.78 -4.66
N ALA A 344 5.11 -2.02 -4.30
CA ALA A 344 4.01 -1.93 -5.25
C ALA A 344 3.88 -0.51 -5.85
N SER A 345 4.02 0.55 -5.04
CA SER A 345 3.90 1.94 -5.51
C SER A 345 4.85 2.26 -6.66
N TYR A 346 6.09 1.75 -6.62
CA TYR A 346 7.06 1.97 -7.69
C TYR A 346 6.57 1.35 -9.00
N ASN A 347 6.15 0.08 -8.98
CA ASN A 347 5.67 -0.60 -10.18
C ASN A 347 4.36 0.01 -10.70
N ASN A 348 3.45 0.38 -9.80
CA ASN A 348 2.19 1.03 -10.13
C ASN A 348 2.44 2.35 -10.88
N ILE A 349 3.35 3.20 -10.40
CA ILE A 349 3.61 4.49 -11.05
C ILE A 349 4.29 4.34 -12.42
N GLN A 350 5.12 3.30 -12.63
CA GLN A 350 5.74 3.06 -13.94
C GLN A 350 4.70 2.73 -15.01
N ALA A 351 3.57 2.10 -14.64
CA ALA A 351 2.49 1.78 -15.58
C ALA A 351 1.81 3.03 -16.18
N LEU A 352 1.96 4.21 -15.57
CA LEU A 352 1.46 5.47 -16.13
C LEU A 352 2.04 5.78 -17.52
N ALA A 353 3.25 5.31 -17.81
CA ALA A 353 3.89 5.52 -19.11
C ALA A 353 3.11 4.88 -20.27
N VAL A 354 2.31 3.84 -20.00
CA VAL A 354 1.44 3.17 -20.99
C VAL A 354 -0.04 3.44 -20.76
N LEU A 355 -0.42 3.84 -19.55
CA LEU A 355 -1.83 4.06 -19.18
C LEU A 355 -2.35 5.44 -19.60
N LEU A 356 -1.48 6.45 -19.66
CA LEU A 356 -1.87 7.83 -20.00
C LEU A 356 -1.88 8.14 -21.50
N PRO A 357 -0.99 7.60 -22.34
CA PRO A 357 -1.05 7.86 -23.79
C PRO A 357 -2.41 7.50 -24.38
N GLY A 358 -2.94 8.39 -25.22
CA GLY A 358 -4.26 8.27 -25.87
C GLY A 358 -5.43 8.85 -25.07
N THR A 359 -5.26 9.11 -23.76
CA THR A 359 -6.31 9.69 -22.92
C THR A 359 -6.32 11.22 -22.99
N LEU A 360 -7.39 11.83 -22.47
CA LEU A 360 -7.45 13.29 -22.32
C LEU A 360 -6.68 13.74 -21.08
N VAL A 361 -6.13 14.96 -21.12
CA VAL A 361 -5.47 15.58 -19.98
C VAL A 361 -6.41 15.74 -18.76
N ALA A 362 -7.72 15.90 -19.00
CA ALA A 362 -8.74 15.98 -17.96
C ALA A 362 -8.96 14.64 -17.21
N ASP A 363 -8.66 13.52 -17.87
CA ASP A 363 -8.78 12.17 -17.29
C ASP A 363 -7.52 11.78 -16.51
N MET A 364 -6.39 12.45 -16.75
CA MET A 364 -5.12 12.17 -16.08
C MET A 364 -5.27 12.15 -14.55
N VAL A 365 -6.01 13.08 -13.97
CA VAL A 365 -6.22 13.13 -12.51
C VAL A 365 -6.98 11.90 -12.01
N ALA A 366 -8.01 11.46 -12.74
CA ALA A 366 -8.76 10.25 -12.39
C ALA A 366 -7.88 9.00 -12.49
N ILE A 367 -7.03 8.93 -13.52
CA ILE A 367 -6.09 7.82 -13.72
C ILE A 367 -5.05 7.80 -12.61
N LEU A 368 -4.39 8.93 -12.37
CA LEU A 368 -3.32 9.08 -11.39
C LEU A 368 -3.80 8.75 -9.97
N GLY A 369 -4.93 9.33 -9.54
CA GLY A 369 -5.50 9.07 -8.21
C GLY A 369 -5.90 7.60 -8.02
N SER A 370 -6.40 6.95 -9.08
CA SER A 370 -6.86 5.55 -9.00
C SER A 370 -5.74 4.51 -8.80
N LEU A 371 -4.49 4.85 -9.12
CA LEU A 371 -3.35 3.95 -8.91
C LEU A 371 -2.82 3.97 -7.46
N PHE A 372 -3.28 4.92 -6.65
CA PHE A 372 -3.00 5.09 -5.23
C PHE A 372 -1.60 4.67 -4.77
N PHE A 373 -0.70 5.64 -4.68
CA PHE A 373 0.71 5.43 -4.37
C PHE A 373 1.17 6.32 -3.22
N VAL A 374 2.29 5.93 -2.59
CA VAL A 374 2.98 6.78 -1.63
C VAL A 374 4.34 7.16 -2.21
N VAL A 375 4.59 8.45 -2.42
CA VAL A 375 5.83 8.95 -3.03
C VAL A 375 7.09 8.57 -2.25
N GLY A 376 7.04 8.50 -0.92
CA GLY A 376 8.16 8.02 -0.11
C GLY A 376 8.44 6.53 -0.33
N ASP A 377 7.40 5.76 -0.66
CA ASP A 377 7.51 4.35 -1.01
C ASP A 377 8.02 4.18 -2.43
N ILE A 378 7.86 5.13 -3.33
CA ILE A 378 8.48 5.07 -4.66
C ILE A 378 9.99 5.29 -4.53
N ASP A 379 10.40 6.29 -3.74
CA ASP A 379 11.76 6.84 -3.68
C ASP A 379 12.60 6.31 -2.49
N LYS A 380 12.91 5.01 -2.49
CA LYS A 380 13.56 4.31 -1.36
C LYS A 380 15.08 4.24 -1.48
#